data_AF-A0A212FNM2-F1
#
_entry.id   AF-A0A212FNM2-F1
#
_cell.length_a   1.000
_cell.length_b   1.000
_cell.length_c   1.000
_cell.angle_alpha   90.00
_cell.angle_beta   90.00
_cell.angle_gamma   90.00
#
_symmetry.space_group_name_H-M   'P 1'
#
loop_
_entity.id
_entity.type
_entity.pdbx_description
1 polymer ?
#
loop_
_entity_poly.entity_id
_entity_poly.type
_entity_poly.pdbx_seq_one_letter_code
_entity_poly.pdbx_strand_id
1 'polypeptide(L)' 'MCGPERVLEPPMIVHCSAGVGRTGALILAETALELLGRKQPLYPLDLVRAMRTQRPMCIQNAVRRVLELEPLVT' A
#
# COMPACT_ATOMS: atom_id res chain seq x y z
N MET A 1 -5.75 24.40 23.59
CA MET A 1 -5.70 23.66 22.32
C MET A 1 -4.26 23.28 22.03
N CYS A 2 -3.91 22.02 22.31
CA CYS A 2 -2.72 21.36 21.79
C CYS A 2 -3.18 19.94 21.51
N GLY A 3 -3.35 19.59 20.24
CA GLY A 3 -3.69 18.22 19.85
C GLY A 3 -2.52 17.28 20.19
N PRO A 4 -2.76 15.98 20.38
CA PRO A 4 -1.69 15.05 20.71
C PRO A 4 -0.63 15.08 19.61
N GLU A 5 0.61 15.33 20.01
CA GLU A 5 1.78 15.21 19.14
C GLU A 5 1.83 13.75 18.66
N ARG A 6 1.54 13.53 17.38
CA ARG A 6 1.62 12.19 16.78
C ARG A 6 3.10 11.80 16.83
N VAL A 7 3.47 10.87 17.71
CA VAL A 7 4.75 10.18 17.67
C VAL A 7 4.77 9.45 16.32
N LEU A 8 5.42 10.05 15.33
CA LEU A 8 5.63 9.41 14.03
C LEU A 8 6.74 8.40 14.24
N GLU A 9 6.39 7.11 14.16
CA GLU A 9 7.39 6.07 14.03
C GLU A 9 8.33 6.42 12.86
N PRO A 10 9.64 6.20 13.00
CA PRO A 10 10.58 6.50 11.93
C PRO A 10 10.19 5.73 10.65
N PRO A 11 10.32 6.35 9.46
CA PRO A 11 9.87 5.73 8.22
C PRO A 11 10.62 4.42 7.95
N MET A 12 9.88 3.38 7.55
CA MET A 12 10.48 2.12 7.13
C MET A 12 11.19 2.27 5.77
N ILE A 13 12.44 1.80 5.70
CA ILE A 13 13.19 1.76 4.43
C ILE A 13 12.94 0.42 3.74
N VAL A 14 12.34 0.47 2.54
CA VAL A 14 12.06 -0.72 1.72
C VAL A 14 12.74 -0.58 0.37
N HIS A 15 13.53 -1.58 -0.03
CA HIS A 15 14.14 -1.63 -1.35
C HIS A 15 14.04 -3.03 -1.99
N CYS A 16 14.19 -3.08 -3.31
CA CYS A 16 14.45 -4.32 -4.03
C CYS A 16 15.64 -4.10 -4.98
N SER A 17 15.55 -4.44 -6.27
CA SER A 17 16.62 -4.04 -7.21
C SER A 17 16.39 -2.61 -7.70
N ALA A 18 15.44 -2.41 -8.63
CA ALA A 18 15.03 -1.07 -9.09
C ALA A 18 14.12 -0.32 -8.09
N GLY A 19 13.71 -0.97 -6.99
CA GLY A 19 12.87 -0.40 -5.93
C GLY A 19 11.41 -0.11 -6.31
N VAL A 20 10.92 -0.51 -7.47
CA VAL A 20 9.54 -0.17 -7.92
C VAL A 20 8.57 -1.35 -7.88
N GLY A 21 9.04 -2.56 -8.23
CA GLY A 21 8.18 -3.74 -8.41
C GLY A 21 7.76 -4.38 -7.07
N ARG A 22 8.69 -5.10 -6.44
CA ARG A 22 8.43 -5.82 -5.17
C ARG A 22 8.25 -4.86 -3.99
N THR A 23 8.96 -3.73 -3.99
CA THR A 23 8.77 -2.66 -3.00
C THR A 23 7.34 -2.14 -3.02
N GLY A 24 6.80 -1.85 -4.21
CA GLY A 24 5.41 -1.46 -4.36
C GLY A 24 4.43 -2.57 -3.94
N ALA A 25 4.72 -3.82 -4.28
CA ALA A 25 3.87 -4.94 -3.87
C ALA A 25 3.79 -5.09 -2.33
N LEU A 26 4.91 -4.90 -1.62
CA LEU A 26 4.94 -4.94 -0.16
C LEU A 26 4.11 -3.80 0.44
N ILE A 27 4.35 -2.57 0.01
CA ILE A 27 3.62 -1.38 0.50
C ILE A 27 2.12 -1.51 0.25
N LEU A 28 1.71 -1.99 -0.94
CA LEU A 28 0.30 -2.22 -1.26
C LEU A 28 -0.33 -3.28 -0.36
N ALA A 29 0.36 -4.40 -0.12
CA ALA A 29 -0.14 -5.48 0.72
C ALA A 29 -0.28 -5.04 2.19
N GLU A 30 0.71 -4.32 2.72
CA GLU A 30 0.66 -3.77 4.08
C GLU A 30 -0.49 -2.78 4.23
N THR A 31 -0.63 -1.84 3.28
CA THR A 31 -1.75 -0.89 3.26
C THR A 31 -3.09 -1.62 3.19
N ALA A 32 -3.18 -2.68 2.38
CA ALA A 32 -4.38 -3.49 2.27
C ALA A 32 -4.76 -4.18 3.58
N LEU A 33 -3.79 -4.84 4.23
CA LEU A 33 -4.01 -5.50 5.52
C LEU A 33 -4.47 -4.52 6.61
N GLU A 34 -3.91 -3.32 6.62
CA GLU A 34 -4.30 -2.29 7.57
C GLU A 34 -5.72 -1.75 7.32
N LEU A 35 -6.08 -1.49 6.06
CA LEU A 35 -7.44 -1.09 5.68
C LEU A 35 -8.45 -2.18 6.07
N LEU A 36 -8.11 -3.45 5.83
CA LEU A 36 -8.96 -4.59 6.19
C LEU A 36 -9.11 -4.73 7.71
N GLY A 37 -8.01 -4.62 8.47
CA GLY A 37 -8.05 -4.64 9.93
C GLY A 37 -8.93 -3.52 10.50
N ARG A 38 -9.03 -2.39 9.80
CA ARG A 38 -9.87 -1.24 10.15
C ARG A 38 -11.27 -1.27 9.52
N LYS A 39 -11.62 -2.32 8.75
CA LYS A 39 -12.88 -2.44 7.99
C LYS A 39 -13.15 -1.24 7.06
N GLN A 40 -12.09 -0.70 6.46
CA GLN A 40 -12.17 0.39 5.50
C GLN A 40 -12.20 -0.17 4.07
N PRO A 41 -12.87 0.55 3.13
CA PRO A 41 -12.95 0.10 1.75
C PRO A 41 -11.56 0.06 1.10
N LEU A 42 -11.31 -1.00 0.35
CA LEU A 42 -10.06 -1.26 -0.35
C LEU A 42 -10.28 -1.07 -1.86
N TYR A 43 -9.53 -0.14 -2.47
CA TYR A 43 -9.55 0.07 -3.92
C TYR A 43 -8.13 -0.07 -4.48
N PRO A 44 -7.69 -1.29 -4.88
CA PRO A 44 -6.30 -1.56 -5.23
C PRO A 44 -5.76 -0.70 -6.38
N LEU A 45 -6.58 -0.40 -7.39
CA LEU A 45 -6.18 0.44 -8.52
C LEU A 45 -5.91 1.89 -8.10
N ASP A 46 -6.69 2.43 -7.18
CA ASP A 46 -6.52 3.80 -6.70
C ASP A 46 -5.30 3.91 -5.79
N LEU A 47 -5.03 2.88 -4.97
CA LEU A 47 -3.79 2.78 -4.20
C LEU A 47 -2.56 2.73 -5.13
N VAL A 48 -2.59 1.90 -6.17
CA VAL A 48 -1.49 1.83 -7.15
C VAL A 48 -1.28 3.17 -7.86
N ARG A 49 -2.37 3.87 -8.21
CA ARG A 49 -2.29 5.23 -8.80
C ARG A 49 -1.62 6.19 -7.83
N ALA A 50 -2.04 6.24 -6.56
CA ALA A 50 -1.44 7.07 -5.53
C ALA A 50 0.05 6.74 -5.30
N MET A 51 0.42 5.46 -5.30
CA MET A 51 1.82 5.06 -5.19
C MET A 51 2.66 5.52 -6.39
N ARG A 52 2.07 5.51 -7.60
CA ARG A 52 2.72 5.98 -8.82
C ARG A 52 2.90 7.49 -8.88
N THR A 53 2.10 8.28 -8.14
CA THR A 53 2.34 9.73 -8.03
C THR A 53 3.53 10.06 -7.14
N GLN A 54 3.87 9.20 -6.18
CA GLN A 54 5.04 9.37 -5.31
C GLN A 54 6.30 8.73 -5.91
N ARG A 55 6.16 7.59 -6.60
CA ARG A 55 7.26 6.92 -7.29
C ARG A 55 6.80 6.35 -8.63
N PRO A 56 7.28 6.87 -9.77
CA PRO A 56 6.88 6.39 -11.08
C PRO A 56 7.10 4.89 -11.25
N MET A 57 6.22 4.24 -12.01
CA MET A 57 6.30 2.81 -12.32
C MET A 57 6.19 1.87 -11.11
N CYS A 58 5.80 2.38 -9.93
CA CYS A 58 5.53 1.53 -8.78
C CYS A 58 4.47 0.48 -9.14
N ILE A 59 4.76 -0.79 -8.81
CA ILE A 59 3.93 -1.96 -9.09
C ILE A 59 3.77 -2.21 -10.61
N GLN A 60 4.60 -3.10 -11.16
CA GLN A 60 4.58 -3.44 -12.59
C GLN A 60 3.59 -4.58 -12.91
N ASN A 61 3.58 -5.67 -12.11
CA ASN A 61 2.82 -6.90 -12.44
C ASN A 61 1.93 -7.44 -11.29
N ALA A 62 1.94 -6.81 -10.10
CA ALA A 62 1.36 -7.42 -8.89
C ALA A 62 -0.16 -7.20 -8.70
N VAL A 63 -0.77 -6.25 -9.43
CA VAL A 63 -2.19 -5.89 -9.26
C VAL A 63 -3.11 -7.10 -9.44
N ARG A 64 -2.75 -8.05 -10.32
CA ARG A 64 -3.56 -9.23 -10.60
C ARG A 64 -3.77 -10.15 -9.39
N ARG A 65 -2.76 -10.39 -8.55
CA ARG A 65 -2.91 -11.32 -7.39
C ARG A 65 -3.63 -10.70 -6.20
N VAL A 66 -3.51 -9.39 -5.98
CA VAL A 66 -4.15 -8.74 -4.83
C VAL A 66 -5.66 -8.63 -5.04
N LEU A 67 -6.11 -8.47 -6.29
CA LEU A 67 -7.53 -8.52 -6.67
C LEU A 67 -8.15 -9.93 -6.59
N GLU A 68 -7.36 -11.00 -6.48
CA GLU A 68 -7.91 -12.36 -6.30
C GLU A 68 -8.38 -12.63 -4.86
N LEU A 69 -8.15 -11.69 -3.93
CA LEU A 69 -8.63 -11.74 -2.54
C LEU A 69 -10.02 -11.09 -2.37
N GLU A 70 -10.63 -10.58 -3.44
CA GLU A 70 -12.00 -10.01 -3.45
C GLU A 70 -13.07 -10.88 -2.76
N PRO A 71 -13.10 -12.23 -2.83
CA PRO A 71 -14.14 -13.00 -2.14
C PRO A 71 -14.03 -13.02 -0.59
N LEU A 72 -13.03 -12.35 0.00
CA LEU A 72 -12.83 -12.29 1.46
C LEU A 72 -13.06 -10.89 2.07
N VAL A 73 -13.43 -9.89 1.27
CA VAL A 73 -13.41 -8.47 1.69
C VAL A 73 -14.74 -7.71 1.48
N THR A 74 -15.82 -8.39 1.09
CA THR A 74 -17.21 -7.90 1.18
C THR A 74 -17.94 -8.48 2.38
#